data_AF-A0A0D6M452-F1
#
_entry.id   AF-A0A0D6M452-F1
#
_cell.length_a   1.000
_cell.length_b   1.000
_cell.length_c   1.000
_cell.angle_alpha   90.00
_cell.angle_beta   90.00
_cell.angle_gamma   90.00
#
_symmetry.space_group_name_H-M   'P 1'
#
loop_
_entity.id
_entity.type
_entity.pdbx_description
1 polymer ?
#
loop_
_entity_poly.entity_id
_entity_poly.type
_entity_poly.pdbx_seq_one_letter_code
_entity_poly.pdbx_strand_id
1 'polypeptide(L)'
;MRPAEFITDPPAPTLKAIMIVALVYDGHRNGNMAAKLRGFSINVSSGKALADSLDRCVDQSNPMMNRLLRMLTTRCMTQAVYFSAGTVPVQQYQHFGLATPIYTHFTSPIRRYADVVVHRLLAACIGADDIHVGLLSQANVQKISQNINYRHKNAQYAGRASVQLNVLTYFQGREETCEGFVMGVRTNGIQVFVPKYGLESVIVLQQGKGTTIDIDESCVRHGDQVIHELDRVKVRVRLDESNVQRRRIALDLIEPSTLPGLSVDFDLSESIGVGI
;
A
#
# COMPACT_ATOMS: atom_id res chain seq x y z
N MET A 1 30.05 -7.15 3.97
CA MET A 1 29.58 -6.16 2.97
C MET A 1 28.35 -6.73 2.30
N ARG A 2 27.28 -5.95 2.12
CA ARG A 2 26.03 -6.43 1.49
C ARG A 2 26.18 -6.46 -0.04
N PRO A 3 25.47 -7.34 -0.78
CA PRO A 3 25.59 -7.41 -2.25
C PRO A 3 25.37 -6.07 -2.96
N ALA A 4 24.41 -5.27 -2.46
CA ALA A 4 24.15 -3.94 -3.01
C ALA A 4 25.36 -2.99 -2.90
N GLU A 5 26.06 -3.00 -1.77
CA GLU A 5 27.24 -2.17 -1.53
C GLU A 5 28.41 -2.62 -2.42
N PHE A 6 28.64 -3.94 -2.49
CA PHE A 6 29.75 -4.55 -3.23
C PHE A 6 29.67 -4.30 -4.75
N ILE A 7 28.47 -4.35 -5.33
CA ILE A 7 28.29 -4.12 -6.77
C ILE A 7 28.45 -2.62 -7.12
N THR A 8 28.33 -1.71 -6.15
CA THR A 8 28.43 -0.25 -6.36
C THR A 8 29.75 0.38 -5.92
N ASP A 9 30.67 -0.37 -5.31
CA ASP A 9 31.95 0.14 -4.80
C ASP A 9 33.04 0.18 -5.90
N PRO A 10 33.79 1.28 -6.11
CA PRO A 10 34.95 1.29 -7.00
C PRO A 10 36.06 0.33 -6.49
N PRO A 11 36.67 -0.51 -7.36
CA PRO A 11 36.98 -0.28 -8.77
C PRO A 11 36.05 -1.03 -9.74
N ALA A 12 34.76 -1.18 -9.43
CA ALA A 12 33.75 -1.70 -10.35
C ALA A 12 32.95 -0.62 -11.14
N PRO A 13 33.56 0.43 -11.76
CA PRO A 13 32.84 1.55 -12.38
C PRO A 13 32.04 1.15 -13.65
N THR A 14 32.00 -0.12 -14.02
CA THR A 14 31.35 -0.62 -15.23
C THR A 14 30.07 -1.42 -14.98
N LEU A 15 29.78 -1.83 -13.73
CA LEU A 15 28.64 -2.69 -13.44
C LEU A 15 27.40 -1.84 -13.12
N LYS A 16 26.53 -1.75 -14.12
CA LYS A 16 25.24 -1.05 -14.04
C LYS A 16 24.26 -1.92 -13.27
N ALA A 17 24.39 -1.90 -11.95
CA ALA A 17 23.55 -2.67 -11.05
C ALA A 17 22.08 -2.31 -11.22
N ILE A 18 21.22 -3.33 -11.20
CA ILE A 18 19.80 -3.10 -10.92
C ILE A 18 19.70 -2.82 -9.42
N MET A 19 19.36 -1.59 -9.09
CA MET A 19 19.07 -1.15 -7.73
C MET A 19 17.59 -0.94 -7.55
N ILE A 20 17.16 -0.91 -6.29
CA ILE A 20 15.79 -0.62 -5.91
C ILE A 20 15.83 0.68 -5.10
N VAL A 21 15.17 1.71 -5.61
CA VAL A 21 14.96 2.98 -4.91
C VAL A 21 13.51 3.07 -4.50
N ALA A 22 13.32 3.59 -3.29
CA ALA A 22 12.08 3.43 -2.55
C ALA A 22 11.15 4.62 -2.66
N LEU A 23 9.86 4.27 -2.60
CA LEU A 23 8.88 4.74 -1.62
C LEU A 23 9.24 6.11 -1.00
N VAL A 24 9.02 7.19 -1.73
CA VAL A 24 8.94 8.51 -1.10
C VAL A 24 7.65 8.52 -0.28
N TYR A 25 7.72 8.90 0.98
CA TYR A 25 6.50 9.19 1.73
C TYR A 25 5.95 10.51 1.23
N ASP A 26 4.82 10.45 0.52
CA ASP A 26 4.09 11.64 0.12
C ASP A 26 3.27 12.11 1.33
N GLY A 27 3.82 13.09 2.06
CA GLY A 27 3.24 13.65 3.27
C GLY A 27 1.94 14.41 3.06
N HIS A 28 1.44 14.53 1.82
CA HIS A 28 0.18 15.21 1.50
C HIS A 28 -1.06 14.33 1.70
N ARG A 29 -0.90 13.03 2.03
CA ARG A 29 -2.03 12.11 2.23
C ARG A 29 -2.32 11.83 3.72
N ASN A 30 -3.60 11.68 4.03
CA ASN A 30 -4.32 11.66 5.32
C ASN A 30 -3.69 10.97 6.56
N GLY A 31 -2.63 10.16 6.43
CA GLY A 31 -2.07 9.37 7.54
C GLY A 31 -1.60 10.21 8.74
N ASN A 32 -1.04 11.40 8.52
CA ASN A 32 -0.60 12.28 9.61
C ASN A 32 -1.78 13.01 10.29
N MET A 33 -2.84 13.30 9.53
CA MET A 33 -4.05 13.93 10.08
C MET A 33 -4.81 12.96 10.99
N ALA A 34 -5.02 11.72 10.52
CA ALA A 34 -5.68 10.67 11.30
C ALA A 34 -4.94 10.36 12.61
N ALA A 35 -3.60 10.34 12.58
CA ALA A 35 -2.79 10.17 13.78
C ALA A 35 -2.94 11.33 14.78
N LYS A 36 -2.90 12.57 14.30
CA LYS A 36 -3.08 13.78 15.12
C LYS A 36 -4.46 13.83 15.78
N LEU A 37 -5.51 13.45 15.06
CA LEU A 37 -6.88 13.36 15.62
C LEU A 37 -6.97 12.38 16.79
N ARG A 38 -6.07 11.39 16.85
CA ARG A 38 -5.96 10.44 17.96
C ARG A 38 -4.87 10.81 18.99
N GLY A 39 -4.32 12.02 18.91
CA GLY A 39 -3.28 12.49 19.82
C GLY A 39 -1.89 11.89 19.57
N PHE A 40 -1.68 11.20 18.44
CA PHE A 40 -0.38 10.67 18.05
C PHE A 40 0.40 11.66 17.17
N SER A 41 1.72 11.61 17.29
CA SER A 41 2.63 12.42 16.47
C SER A 41 3.52 11.50 15.63
N ILE A 42 3.41 11.63 14.30
CA ILE A 42 4.20 10.86 13.33
C ILE A 42 5.34 11.74 12.80
N ASN A 43 6.57 11.22 12.84
CA ASN A 43 7.75 11.94 12.35
C ASN A 43 8.17 11.41 10.97
N VAL A 44 8.01 12.23 9.94
CA VAL A 44 8.28 11.85 8.55
C VAL A 44 9.67 12.29 8.04
N SER A 45 10.53 12.81 8.91
CA SER A 45 11.85 13.34 8.54
C SER A 45 12.80 12.29 7.95
N SER A 46 12.65 11.03 8.34
CA SER A 46 13.40 9.90 7.79
C SER A 46 12.63 8.60 7.98
N GLY A 47 12.96 7.56 7.20
CA GLY A 47 12.36 6.24 7.35
C GLY A 47 12.52 5.65 8.75
N LYS A 48 13.66 5.90 9.41
CA LYS A 48 13.90 5.48 10.80
C LYS A 48 13.04 6.25 11.79
N ALA A 49 13.01 7.58 11.69
CA ALA A 49 12.17 8.41 12.56
C ALA A 49 10.68 8.07 12.40
N LEU A 50 10.25 7.73 11.18
CA LEU A 50 8.90 7.27 10.89
C LEU A 50 8.61 5.95 11.60
N ALA A 51 9.47 4.95 11.44
CA ALA A 51 9.34 3.67 12.13
C ALA A 51 9.27 3.84 13.66
N ASP A 52 10.22 4.57 14.25
CA ASP A 52 10.30 4.83 15.69
C ASP A 52 9.08 5.62 16.21
N SER A 53 8.51 6.53 15.41
CA SER A 53 7.28 7.24 15.76
C SER A 53 6.04 6.35 15.67
N LEU A 54 5.95 5.48 14.67
CA LEU A 54 4.86 4.52 14.52
C LEU A 54 4.89 3.47 15.62
N ASP A 55 6.06 2.98 16.04
CA ASP A 55 6.20 2.01 17.14
C ASP A 55 5.58 2.54 18.45
N ARG A 56 5.59 3.86 18.67
CA ARG A 56 5.01 4.52 19.85
C ARG A 56 3.50 4.75 19.75
N CYS A 57 2.89 4.58 18.57
CA CYS A 57 1.46 4.79 18.37
C CYS A 57 0.66 3.56 18.82
N VAL A 58 0.56 3.35 20.13
CA VAL A 58 -0.16 2.23 20.74
C VAL A 58 -1.34 2.77 21.54
N ASP A 59 -2.52 2.20 21.32
CA ASP A 59 -3.74 2.49 22.05
C ASP A 59 -4.19 1.22 22.79
N GLN A 60 -4.35 1.30 24.11
CA GLN A 60 -4.79 0.17 24.93
C GLN A 60 -6.26 -0.20 24.66
N SER A 61 -7.08 0.77 24.27
CA SER A 61 -8.49 0.56 23.95
C SER A 61 -8.70 -0.07 22.57
N ASN A 62 -7.74 0.13 21.66
CA ASN A 62 -7.75 -0.42 20.31
C ASN A 62 -6.37 -1.01 19.93
N PRO A 63 -6.14 -2.32 20.19
CA PRO A 63 -4.91 -2.99 19.82
C PRO A 63 -4.58 -2.98 18.32
N MET A 64 -5.57 -2.71 17.46
CA MET A 64 -5.36 -2.57 16.01
C MET A 64 -4.84 -1.19 15.61
N MET A 65 -4.91 -0.17 16.48
CA MET A 65 -4.54 1.21 16.16
C MET A 65 -3.18 1.32 15.47
N ASN A 66 -2.16 0.68 16.04
CA ASN A 66 -0.81 0.69 15.47
C ASN A 66 -0.78 0.13 14.04
N ARG A 67 -1.51 -0.97 13.80
CA ARG A 67 -1.59 -1.62 12.48
C ARG A 67 -2.37 -0.76 11.49
N LEU A 68 -3.46 -0.13 11.91
CA LEU A 68 -4.26 0.78 11.09
C LEU A 68 -3.42 1.97 10.61
N LEU A 69 -2.68 2.61 11.53
CA LEU A 69 -1.79 3.72 11.20
C LEU A 69 -0.67 3.30 10.24
N ARG A 70 -0.08 2.10 10.43
CA ARG A 70 0.89 1.55 9.47
C ARG A 70 0.30 1.29 8.10
N MET A 71 -0.93 0.78 8.02
CA MET A 71 -1.62 0.59 6.74
C MET A 71 -1.86 1.93 6.04
N LEU A 72 -2.34 2.95 6.76
CA LEU A 72 -2.49 4.31 6.22
C LEU A 72 -1.16 4.89 5.76
N THR A 73 -0.10 4.75 6.56
CA THR A 73 1.24 5.21 6.20
C THR A 73 1.74 4.52 4.93
N THR A 74 1.52 3.20 4.81
CA THR A 74 1.90 2.43 3.62
C THR A 74 1.16 2.91 2.37
N ARG A 75 -0.10 3.35 2.48
CA ARG A 75 -0.85 3.94 1.36
C ARG A 75 -0.34 5.32 0.91
N CYS A 76 0.38 6.01 1.79
CA CYS A 76 0.99 7.32 1.49
C CYS A 76 2.42 7.18 0.93
N MET A 77 2.96 5.97 0.87
CA MET A 77 4.25 5.69 0.24
C MET A 77 4.08 5.55 -1.28
N THR A 78 4.98 6.15 -2.06
CA THR A 78 5.08 5.86 -3.51
C THR A 78 5.50 4.41 -3.73
N GLN A 79 5.39 3.88 -4.94
CA GLN A 79 5.80 2.49 -5.23
C GLN A 79 7.33 2.37 -5.34
N ALA A 80 7.91 1.30 -4.79
CA ALA A 80 9.33 0.98 -4.97
C ALA A 80 9.57 0.46 -6.39
N VAL A 81 10.62 0.95 -7.04
CA VAL A 81 10.92 0.60 -8.42
C VAL A 81 12.38 0.18 -8.59
N TYR A 82 12.59 -0.77 -9.49
CA TYR A 82 13.91 -1.11 -10.00
C TYR A 82 14.40 -0.02 -10.96
N PHE A 83 15.69 0.31 -10.91
CA PHE A 83 16.35 1.24 -11.82
C PHE A 83 17.81 0.85 -12.00
N SER A 84 18.46 1.38 -13.04
CA SER A 84 19.88 1.16 -13.28
C SER A 84 20.74 2.13 -12.48
N ALA A 85 21.82 1.64 -11.87
CA ALA A 85 22.90 2.51 -11.41
C ALA A 85 23.35 3.42 -12.57
N GLY A 86 23.39 4.74 -12.33
CA GLY A 86 23.74 5.76 -13.33
C GLY A 86 22.56 6.43 -14.05
N THR A 87 21.31 5.96 -13.92
CA THR A 87 20.13 6.70 -14.42
C THR A 87 19.52 7.65 -13.41
N VAL A 88 19.90 7.52 -12.14
CA VAL A 88 19.39 8.28 -11.00
C VAL A 88 20.60 8.79 -10.20
N PRO A 89 20.55 10.01 -9.62
CA PRO A 89 21.63 10.50 -8.74
C PRO A 89 21.81 9.62 -7.50
N VAL A 90 23.05 9.44 -7.03
CA VAL A 90 23.39 8.58 -5.89
C VAL A 90 22.66 9.00 -4.61
N GLN A 91 22.40 10.30 -4.43
CA GLN A 91 21.66 10.84 -3.29
C GLN A 91 20.22 10.29 -3.21
N GLN A 92 19.67 9.84 -4.34
CA GLN A 92 18.34 9.25 -4.41
C GLN A 92 18.35 7.73 -4.29
N TYR A 93 19.50 7.08 -4.04
CA TYR A 93 19.60 5.61 -3.91
C TYR A 93 18.95 5.05 -2.62
N GLN A 94 18.60 5.94 -1.71
CA GLN A 94 18.08 5.58 -0.40
C GLN A 94 16.74 4.82 -0.50
N HIS A 95 16.66 3.72 0.26
CA HIS A 95 15.42 2.99 0.45
C HIS A 95 14.68 3.46 1.71
N PHE A 96 13.82 4.47 1.59
CA PHE A 96 13.07 5.08 2.70
C PHE A 96 12.37 4.05 3.60
N GLY A 97 11.57 3.14 3.04
CA GLY A 97 10.82 2.16 3.83
C GLY A 97 11.67 1.09 4.55
N LEU A 98 12.96 0.96 4.20
CA LEU A 98 13.90 0.05 4.87
C LEU A 98 14.95 0.82 5.69
N ALA A 99 14.92 2.15 5.64
CA ALA A 99 15.93 3.02 6.22
C ALA A 99 17.38 2.64 5.84
N THR A 100 17.61 2.16 4.62
CA THR A 100 18.95 1.80 4.12
C THR A 100 19.41 2.75 3.01
N PRO A 101 20.71 3.10 2.92
CA PRO A 101 21.22 4.02 1.90
C PRO A 101 21.21 3.43 0.49
N ILE A 102 21.27 2.10 0.38
CA ILE A 102 21.24 1.36 -0.88
C ILE A 102 20.57 0.01 -0.66
N TYR A 103 19.84 -0.49 -1.66
CA TYR A 103 19.17 -1.79 -1.59
C TYR A 103 19.01 -2.44 -2.97
N THR A 104 19.10 -3.77 -3.01
CA THR A 104 18.72 -4.58 -4.17
C THR A 104 18.24 -5.96 -3.72
N HIS A 105 17.44 -6.64 -4.53
CA HIS A 105 17.02 -8.01 -4.27
C HIS A 105 18.04 -9.03 -4.77
N PHE A 106 18.20 -10.13 -4.04
CA PHE A 106 19.21 -11.15 -4.32
C PHE A 106 18.75 -12.58 -4.00
N THR A 107 17.87 -12.75 -3.01
CA THR A 107 17.66 -14.04 -2.33
C THR A 107 16.71 -15.01 -3.05
N SER A 108 16.09 -14.65 -4.17
CA SER A 108 15.05 -15.48 -4.81
C SER A 108 15.10 -15.44 -6.35
N PRO A 109 16.22 -15.85 -6.97
CA PRO A 109 16.39 -15.87 -8.44
C PRO A 109 15.37 -16.76 -9.17
N ILE A 110 14.81 -17.78 -8.51
CA ILE A 110 13.77 -18.63 -9.09
C ILE A 110 12.47 -17.84 -9.35
N ARG A 111 12.16 -16.82 -8.53
CA ARG A 111 10.89 -16.08 -8.60
C ARG A 111 11.04 -14.65 -9.12
N ARG A 112 12.26 -14.12 -9.17
CA ARG A 112 12.55 -12.73 -9.57
C ARG A 112 13.72 -12.67 -10.53
N TYR A 113 13.48 -12.16 -11.73
CA TYR A 113 14.54 -11.97 -12.72
C TYR A 113 15.56 -10.90 -12.31
N ALA A 114 15.15 -9.90 -11.50
CA ALA A 114 16.08 -8.92 -10.93
C ALA A 114 17.20 -9.61 -10.14
N ASP A 115 16.86 -10.59 -9.30
CA ASP A 115 17.82 -11.35 -8.51
C ASP A 115 18.79 -12.10 -9.43
N VAL A 116 18.31 -12.70 -10.54
CA VAL A 116 19.18 -13.36 -11.54
C VAL A 116 20.21 -12.39 -12.12
N VAL A 117 19.80 -11.16 -12.44
CA VAL A 117 20.73 -10.12 -12.93
C VAL A 117 21.76 -9.78 -11.84
N VAL A 118 21.33 -9.60 -10.60
CA VAL A 118 22.24 -9.32 -9.47
C VAL A 118 23.23 -10.48 -9.24
N HIS A 119 22.77 -11.74 -9.33
CA HIS A 119 23.63 -12.92 -9.24
C HIS A 119 24.71 -12.92 -10.33
N ARG A 120 24.36 -12.62 -11.59
CA ARG A 120 25.33 -12.52 -12.69
C ARG A 120 26.34 -11.39 -12.48
N LEU A 121 25.87 -10.21 -12.08
CA LEU A 121 26.73 -9.06 -11.83
C LEU A 121 27.69 -9.34 -10.66
N LEU A 122 27.20 -9.96 -9.58
CA LEU A 122 28.01 -10.30 -8.43
C LEU A 122 29.06 -11.36 -8.76
N ALA A 123 28.69 -12.42 -9.50
CA ALA A 123 29.63 -13.45 -9.96
C ALA A 123 30.77 -12.83 -10.77
N ALA A 124 30.46 -11.86 -11.64
CA ALA A 124 31.47 -11.13 -12.37
C ALA A 124 32.32 -10.19 -11.51
N CYS A 125 31.73 -9.51 -10.52
CA CYS A 125 32.51 -8.67 -9.57
C CYS A 125 33.58 -9.46 -8.83
N ILE A 126 33.28 -10.71 -8.46
CA ILE A 126 34.19 -11.58 -7.71
C ILE A 126 35.10 -12.43 -8.62
N GLY A 127 35.02 -12.25 -9.94
CA GLY A 127 35.82 -13.00 -10.92
C GLY A 127 35.44 -14.48 -11.06
N ALA A 128 34.24 -14.87 -10.63
CA ALA A 128 33.73 -16.23 -10.77
C ALA A 128 33.10 -16.51 -12.15
N ASP A 129 32.74 -15.46 -12.89
CA ASP A 129 32.17 -15.54 -14.24
C ASP A 129 32.50 -14.26 -15.04
N ASP A 130 32.34 -14.29 -16.35
CA ASP A 130 32.58 -13.14 -17.22
C ASP A 130 31.41 -12.15 -17.23
N ILE A 131 31.69 -10.85 -17.42
CA ILE A 131 30.64 -9.85 -17.56
C ILE A 131 29.92 -10.02 -18.90
N HIS A 132 28.62 -10.31 -18.85
CA HIS A 132 27.79 -10.33 -20.05
C HIS A 132 27.66 -8.94 -20.68
N VAL A 133 28.09 -8.77 -21.93
CA VAL A 133 28.15 -7.48 -22.67
C VAL A 133 26.82 -6.72 -22.63
N GLY A 134 25.69 -7.43 -22.71
CA GLY A 134 24.36 -6.82 -22.63
C GLY A 134 24.08 -6.05 -21.34
N LEU A 135 24.71 -6.41 -20.22
CA LEU A 135 24.55 -5.77 -18.90
C LEU A 135 25.48 -4.57 -18.71
N LEU A 136 26.48 -4.36 -19.57
CA LEU A 136 27.31 -3.16 -19.60
C LEU A 136 26.57 -1.96 -20.22
N SER A 137 25.51 -2.19 -21.00
CA SER A 137 24.72 -1.15 -21.63
C SER A 137 23.66 -0.59 -20.69
N GLN A 138 23.73 0.72 -20.41
CA GLN A 138 22.77 1.40 -19.53
C GLN A 138 21.36 1.38 -20.11
N ALA A 139 21.26 1.57 -21.42
CA ALA A 139 19.98 1.53 -22.12
C ALA A 139 19.32 0.15 -21.99
N ASN A 140 20.10 -0.93 -22.03
CA ASN A 140 19.57 -2.28 -21.88
C ASN A 140 19.13 -2.55 -20.45
N VAL A 141 19.96 -2.22 -19.45
CA VAL A 141 19.61 -2.41 -18.03
C VAL A 141 18.37 -1.58 -17.66
N GLN A 142 18.24 -0.36 -18.19
CA GLN A 142 17.05 0.47 -18.00
C GLN A 142 15.79 -0.17 -18.60
N LYS A 143 15.86 -0.68 -19.83
CA LYS A 143 14.75 -1.40 -20.47
C LYS A 143 14.34 -2.65 -19.66
N ILE A 144 15.31 -3.42 -19.19
CA ILE A 144 15.07 -4.59 -18.33
C ILE A 144 14.36 -4.16 -17.04
N SER A 145 14.86 -3.12 -16.37
CA SER A 145 14.30 -2.61 -15.11
C SER A 145 12.86 -2.13 -15.29
N GLN A 146 12.57 -1.39 -16.37
CA GLN A 146 11.21 -0.96 -16.72
C GLN A 146 10.27 -2.14 -16.96
N ASN A 147 10.70 -3.17 -17.69
CA ASN A 147 9.90 -4.37 -17.92
C ASN A 147 9.65 -5.14 -16.60
N ILE A 148 10.65 -5.27 -15.73
CA ILE A 148 10.48 -5.89 -14.41
C ILE A 148 9.47 -5.10 -13.57
N ASN A 149 9.55 -3.76 -13.55
CA ASN A 149 8.59 -2.90 -12.83
C ASN A 149 7.16 -3.10 -13.35
N TYR A 150 6.98 -3.09 -14.67
CA TYR A 150 5.68 -3.32 -15.32
C TYR A 150 5.10 -4.69 -14.97
N ARG A 151 5.90 -5.76 -15.10
CA ARG A 151 5.49 -7.13 -14.78
C ARG A 151 5.20 -7.32 -13.29
N HIS A 152 5.99 -6.69 -12.42
CA HIS A 152 5.78 -6.73 -10.98
C HIS A 152 4.45 -6.10 -10.59
N LYS A 153 4.14 -4.92 -11.13
CA LYS A 153 2.86 -4.23 -10.91
C LYS A 153 1.67 -5.10 -11.36
N ASN A 154 1.76 -5.68 -12.55
CA ASN A 154 0.69 -6.55 -13.09
C ASN A 154 0.52 -7.84 -12.26
N ALA A 155 1.62 -8.44 -11.78
CA ALA A 155 1.55 -9.61 -10.92
C ALA A 155 0.85 -9.30 -9.59
N GLN A 156 1.09 -8.12 -9.00
CA GLN A 156 0.37 -7.67 -7.80
C GLN A 156 -1.13 -7.49 -8.07
N TYR A 157 -1.51 -6.88 -9.19
CA TYR A 157 -2.92 -6.72 -9.56
C TYR A 157 -3.62 -8.06 -9.78
N ALA A 158 -3.00 -8.99 -10.51
CA ALA A 158 -3.53 -10.33 -10.70
C ALA A 158 -3.69 -11.08 -9.37
N GLY A 159 -2.70 -10.98 -8.47
CA GLY A 159 -2.78 -11.57 -7.13
C GLY A 159 -3.94 -11.03 -6.30
N ARG A 160 -4.12 -9.69 -6.28
CA ARG A 160 -5.24 -9.04 -5.59
C ARG A 160 -6.60 -9.44 -6.17
N ALA A 161 -6.74 -9.46 -7.49
CA ALA A 161 -7.96 -9.88 -8.17
C ALA A 161 -8.31 -11.35 -7.87
N SER A 162 -7.30 -12.23 -7.81
CA SER A 162 -7.49 -13.64 -7.45
C SER A 162 -7.98 -13.80 -6.01
N VAL A 163 -7.39 -13.07 -5.05
CA VAL A 163 -7.87 -13.06 -3.66
C VAL A 163 -9.32 -12.54 -3.60
N GLN A 164 -9.62 -11.44 -4.29
CA GLN A 164 -10.97 -10.88 -4.34
C GLN A 164 -11.99 -11.89 -4.87
N LEU A 165 -11.68 -12.59 -5.96
CA LEU A 165 -12.55 -13.63 -6.52
C LEU A 165 -12.82 -14.77 -5.52
N ASN A 166 -11.79 -15.21 -4.79
CA ASN A 166 -11.94 -16.22 -3.76
C ASN A 166 -12.82 -15.74 -2.60
N VAL A 167 -12.71 -14.47 -2.21
CA VAL A 167 -13.57 -13.89 -1.17
C VAL A 167 -15.02 -13.79 -1.66
N LEU A 168 -15.27 -13.36 -2.89
CA LEU A 168 -16.61 -13.37 -3.48
C LEU A 168 -17.23 -14.77 -3.49
N THR A 169 -16.43 -15.78 -3.83
CA THR A 169 -16.86 -17.19 -3.82
C THR A 169 -17.17 -17.66 -2.40
N TYR A 170 -16.35 -17.28 -1.41
CA TYR A 170 -16.55 -17.63 -0.01
C TYR A 170 -17.86 -17.06 0.55
N PHE A 171 -18.29 -15.86 0.13
CA PHE A 171 -19.50 -15.20 0.60
C PHE A 171 -20.78 -15.56 -0.18
N GLN A 172 -20.72 -16.50 -1.14
CA GLN A 172 -21.93 -16.96 -1.84
C GLN A 172 -22.92 -17.62 -0.86
N GLY A 173 -24.12 -17.03 -0.76
CA GLY A 173 -25.16 -17.49 0.18
C GLY A 173 -24.79 -17.33 1.65
N ARG A 174 -23.76 -16.53 1.98
CA ARG A 174 -23.30 -16.28 3.36
C ARG A 174 -23.37 -14.80 3.69
N GLU A 175 -23.76 -14.52 4.92
CA GLU A 175 -23.65 -13.21 5.53
C GLU A 175 -22.98 -13.37 6.90
N GLU A 176 -22.13 -12.41 7.26
CA GLU A 176 -21.50 -12.43 8.56
C GLU A 176 -21.35 -11.02 9.13
N THR A 177 -21.55 -10.91 10.44
CA THR A 177 -21.27 -9.67 11.17
C THR A 177 -19.83 -9.67 11.66
N CYS A 178 -19.06 -8.66 11.29
CA CYS A 178 -17.65 -8.53 11.61
C CYS A 178 -17.34 -7.16 12.24
N GLU A 179 -16.24 -7.10 12.99
CA GLU A 179 -15.62 -5.83 13.33
C GLU A 179 -14.90 -5.25 12.12
N GLY A 180 -15.12 -3.97 11.87
CA GLY A 180 -14.44 -3.16 10.87
C GLY A 180 -13.85 -1.89 11.49
N PHE A 181 -12.99 -1.23 10.73
CA PHE A 181 -12.34 0.02 11.14
C PHE A 181 -12.48 1.04 10.03
N VAL A 182 -12.84 2.26 10.40
CA VAL A 182 -12.95 3.38 9.45
C VAL A 182 -11.54 3.78 9.02
N MET A 183 -11.21 3.62 7.75
CA MET A 183 -9.89 3.93 7.17
C MET A 183 -9.87 5.26 6.41
N GLY A 184 -10.99 5.97 6.36
CA GLY A 184 -11.10 7.25 5.70
C GLY A 184 -12.54 7.68 5.53
N VAL A 185 -12.76 8.99 5.58
CA VAL A 185 -14.04 9.63 5.29
C VAL A 185 -14.01 10.20 3.88
N ARG A 186 -15.07 9.96 3.11
CA ARG A 186 -15.25 10.42 1.72
C ARG A 186 -16.48 11.31 1.64
N THR A 187 -16.59 12.10 0.57
CA THR A 187 -17.74 12.99 0.32
C THR A 187 -19.10 12.29 0.47
N ASN A 188 -19.22 11.04 0.04
CA ASN A 188 -20.48 10.29 0.02
C ASN A 188 -20.54 9.13 1.03
N GLY A 189 -19.57 8.99 1.95
CA GLY A 189 -19.59 7.89 2.91
C GLY A 189 -18.28 7.61 3.63
N ILE A 190 -18.13 6.41 4.15
CA ILE A 190 -16.96 5.98 4.91
C ILE A 190 -16.31 4.76 4.25
N GLN A 191 -14.97 4.74 4.20
CA GLN A 191 -14.21 3.57 3.78
C GLN A 191 -13.93 2.71 5.01
N VAL A 192 -14.39 1.46 5.01
CA VAL A 192 -14.24 0.52 6.14
C VAL A 192 -13.35 -0.64 5.73
N PHE A 193 -12.38 -0.97 6.59
CA PHE A 193 -11.54 -2.15 6.50
C PHE A 193 -12.02 -3.22 7.48
N VAL A 194 -12.19 -4.45 7.00
CA VAL A 194 -12.57 -5.63 7.78
C VAL A 194 -11.36 -6.57 7.88
N PRO A 195 -10.62 -6.57 9.00
CA PRO A 195 -9.35 -7.29 9.11
C PRO A 195 -9.48 -8.80 8.95
N LYS A 196 -10.60 -9.39 9.41
CA LYS A 196 -10.85 -10.83 9.37
C LYS A 196 -10.70 -11.42 7.97
N TYR A 197 -11.09 -10.66 6.96
CA TYR A 197 -11.07 -11.07 5.55
C TYR A 197 -10.08 -10.27 4.70
N GLY A 198 -9.41 -9.27 5.27
CA GLY A 198 -8.56 -8.34 4.52
C GLY A 198 -9.35 -7.52 3.49
N LEU A 199 -10.62 -7.23 3.76
CA LEU A 199 -11.52 -6.57 2.84
C LEU A 199 -11.61 -5.08 3.12
N GLU A 200 -11.70 -4.28 2.06
CA GLU A 200 -12.01 -2.85 2.13
C GLU A 200 -13.21 -2.57 1.25
N SER A 201 -14.18 -1.83 1.76
CA SER A 201 -15.31 -1.35 0.95
C SER A 201 -15.78 0.00 1.46
N VAL A 202 -16.53 0.70 0.61
CA VAL A 202 -17.14 1.98 0.94
C VAL A 202 -18.60 1.73 1.34
N ILE A 203 -18.97 2.28 2.48
CA ILE A 203 -20.35 2.37 2.93
C ILE A 203 -20.84 3.76 2.53
N VAL A 204 -21.74 3.80 1.55
CA VAL A 204 -22.33 5.05 1.06
C VAL A 204 -23.43 5.47 2.02
N LEU A 205 -23.42 6.74 2.40
CA LEU A 205 -24.36 7.32 3.35
C LEU A 205 -25.26 8.32 2.63
N GLN A 206 -26.57 8.29 2.94
CA GLN A 206 -27.51 9.27 2.39
C GLN A 206 -27.33 10.62 3.13
N GLN A 207 -26.87 11.63 2.40
CA GLN A 207 -26.84 13.02 2.89
C GLN A 207 -28.28 13.56 2.97
N GLY A 208 -28.63 14.28 4.05
CA GLY A 208 -29.90 15.01 4.14
C GLY A 208 -30.94 14.50 5.16
N LYS A 209 -30.64 13.47 5.97
CA LYS A 209 -31.49 13.01 7.09
C LYS A 209 -30.85 13.24 8.47
N GLY A 210 -30.27 14.42 8.70
CA GLY A 210 -29.50 14.70 9.92
C GLY A 210 -28.08 14.10 9.92
N THR A 211 -27.62 13.54 8.79
CA THR A 211 -26.24 13.10 8.57
C THR A 211 -25.43 14.19 7.89
N THR A 212 -24.32 14.59 8.51
CA THR A 212 -23.33 15.51 7.94
C THR A 212 -21.98 14.82 7.85
N ILE A 213 -21.35 14.90 6.69
CA ILE A 213 -20.01 14.36 6.46
C ILE A 213 -19.04 15.53 6.46
N ASP A 214 -18.07 15.51 7.37
CA ASP A 214 -17.02 16.50 7.50
C ASP A 214 -15.67 15.88 7.11
N ILE A 215 -15.16 16.27 5.95
CA ILE A 215 -13.92 15.72 5.40
C ILE A 215 -12.71 16.32 6.11
N ASP A 216 -12.77 17.59 6.47
CA ASP A 216 -11.67 18.32 7.08
C ASP A 216 -11.41 17.80 8.50
N GLU A 217 -12.48 17.49 9.23
CA GLU A 217 -12.41 16.85 10.54
C GLU A 217 -12.37 15.31 10.46
N SER A 218 -12.42 14.74 9.25
CA SER A 218 -12.40 13.30 9.00
C SER A 218 -13.42 12.54 9.85
N CYS A 219 -14.65 13.06 9.90
CA CYS A 219 -15.73 12.48 10.69
C CYS A 219 -17.10 12.52 9.97
N VAL A 220 -18.00 11.66 10.44
CA VAL A 220 -19.40 11.65 10.02
C VAL A 220 -20.26 11.81 11.26
N ARG A 221 -21.16 12.79 11.23
CA ARG A 221 -22.09 13.12 12.31
C ARG A 221 -23.50 12.72 11.92
N HIS A 222 -24.23 12.10 12.84
CA HIS A 222 -25.66 11.85 12.70
C HIS A 222 -26.36 12.01 14.04
N GLY A 223 -27.14 13.09 14.17
CA GLY A 223 -27.66 13.51 15.48
C GLY A 223 -26.51 13.75 16.47
N ASP A 224 -26.57 13.09 17.62
CA ASP A 224 -25.55 13.18 18.68
C ASP A 224 -24.35 12.24 18.48
N GLN A 225 -24.40 11.35 17.48
CA GLN A 225 -23.36 10.37 17.25
C GLN A 225 -22.35 10.85 16.21
N VAL A 226 -21.07 10.58 16.47
CA VAL A 226 -19.97 10.94 15.57
C VAL A 226 -19.08 9.73 15.37
N ILE A 227 -18.83 9.37 14.10
CA ILE A 227 -17.86 8.37 13.69
C ILE A 227 -16.64 9.09 13.13
N HIS A 228 -15.47 8.86 13.70
CA HIS A 228 -14.20 9.41 13.22
C HIS A 228 -13.40 8.36 12.43
N GLU A 229 -12.45 8.83 11.63
CA GLU A 229 -11.41 7.96 11.09
C GLU A 229 -10.69 7.20 12.22
N LEU A 230 -10.37 5.93 11.98
CA LEU A 230 -9.80 4.96 12.93
C LEU A 230 -10.76 4.44 14.00
N ASP A 231 -12.04 4.85 14.01
CA ASP A 231 -13.02 4.25 14.91
C ASP A 231 -13.34 2.81 14.49
N ARG A 232 -13.64 2.00 15.51
CA ARG A 232 -14.17 0.65 15.34
C ARG A 232 -15.66 0.74 15.06
N VAL A 233 -16.11 -0.01 14.05
CA VAL A 233 -17.51 -0.15 13.66
C VAL A 233 -17.87 -1.62 13.53
N LYS A 234 -19.16 -1.92 13.58
CA LYS A 234 -19.66 -3.28 13.32
C LYS A 234 -20.38 -3.29 11.99
N VAL A 235 -19.97 -4.19 11.10
CA VAL A 235 -20.50 -4.25 9.74
C VAL A 235 -21.02 -5.64 9.41
N ARG A 236 -22.09 -5.70 8.63
CA ARG A 236 -22.51 -6.93 7.95
C ARG A 236 -21.78 -7.02 6.63
N VAL A 237 -21.11 -8.14 6.40
CA VAL A 237 -20.48 -8.48 5.13
C VAL A 237 -21.41 -9.44 4.40
N ARG A 238 -21.78 -9.10 3.17
CA ARG A 238 -22.58 -9.97 2.30
C ARG A 238 -22.18 -9.79 0.84
N LEU A 239 -22.58 -10.75 0.01
CA LEU A 239 -22.42 -10.63 -1.44
C LEU A 239 -23.57 -9.78 -2.01
N ASP A 240 -23.23 -8.82 -2.86
CA ASP A 240 -24.19 -8.17 -3.74
C ASP A 240 -24.14 -8.82 -5.12
N GLU A 241 -25.26 -9.45 -5.46
CA GLU A 241 -25.49 -10.18 -6.71
C GLU A 241 -26.43 -9.44 -7.67
N SER A 242 -26.77 -8.18 -7.37
CA SER A 242 -27.61 -7.34 -8.25
C SER A 242 -27.06 -7.25 -9.69
N ASN A 243 -25.73 -7.30 -9.85
CA ASN A 243 -25.07 -7.40 -11.13
C ASN A 243 -24.27 -8.70 -11.26
N VAL A 244 -24.76 -9.64 -12.07
CA VAL A 244 -24.15 -10.96 -12.28
C VAL A 244 -22.74 -10.86 -12.89
N GLN A 245 -22.48 -9.86 -13.74
CA GLN A 245 -21.17 -9.65 -14.36
C GLN A 245 -20.17 -8.99 -13.41
N ARG A 246 -20.65 -8.31 -12.36
CA ARG A 246 -19.84 -7.55 -11.39
C ARG A 246 -20.32 -7.81 -9.97
N ARG A 247 -20.21 -9.08 -9.54
CA ARG A 247 -20.43 -9.45 -8.14
C ARG A 247 -19.43 -8.72 -7.25
N ARG A 248 -19.90 -8.21 -6.12
CA ARG A 248 -19.07 -7.42 -5.18
C ARG A 248 -19.44 -7.72 -3.74
N ILE A 249 -18.55 -7.39 -2.83
CA ILE A 249 -18.86 -7.43 -1.40
C ILE A 249 -19.57 -6.12 -1.01
N ALA A 250 -20.76 -6.26 -0.45
CA ALA A 250 -21.47 -5.18 0.21
C ALA A 250 -21.14 -5.19 1.71
N LEU A 251 -20.91 -3.99 2.24
CA LEU A 251 -20.83 -3.73 3.68
C LEU A 251 -22.04 -2.90 4.10
N ASP A 252 -22.75 -3.39 5.10
CA ASP A 252 -23.84 -2.65 5.74
C ASP A 252 -23.40 -2.28 7.17
N LEU A 253 -23.49 -1.01 7.51
CA LEU A 253 -23.17 -0.54 8.86
C LEU A 253 -24.26 -1.02 9.84
N ILE A 254 -23.88 -1.78 10.87
CA ILE A 254 -24.78 -2.26 11.92
C ILE A 254 -24.66 -1.38 13.16
N GLU A 255 -23.43 -1.08 13.60
CA GLU A 255 -23.17 -0.21 14.73
C GLU A 255 -22.20 0.90 14.32
N PRO A 256 -22.55 2.17 14.58
CA PRO A 256 -23.78 2.64 15.26
C PRO A 256 -25.07 2.47 14.43
N SER A 257 -26.14 1.97 15.07
CA SER A 257 -27.41 1.56 14.41
C SER A 257 -28.28 2.71 13.91
N THR A 258 -27.94 3.95 14.25
CA THR A 258 -28.64 5.17 13.85
C THR A 258 -28.31 5.60 12.42
N LEU A 259 -27.24 5.03 11.82
CA LEU A 259 -26.79 5.31 10.46
C LEU A 259 -27.14 4.15 9.52
N PRO A 260 -28.38 4.05 9.01
CA PRO A 260 -28.69 3.10 7.95
C PRO A 260 -28.05 3.57 6.64
N GLY A 261 -27.01 2.85 6.20
CA GLY A 261 -26.33 3.10 4.92
C GLY A 261 -25.86 1.79 4.32
N LEU A 262 -26.55 1.35 3.28
CA LEU A 262 -26.24 0.13 2.53
C LEU A 262 -25.33 0.46 1.35
N SER A 263 -24.31 -0.37 1.18
CA SER A 263 -23.28 -0.33 0.14
C SER A 263 -23.78 0.11 -1.25
N VAL A 264 -23.13 1.10 -1.85
CA VAL A 264 -23.33 1.48 -3.27
C VAL A 264 -21.97 1.58 -3.98
N ASP A 265 -21.97 1.21 -5.25
CA ASP A 265 -20.84 0.81 -6.10
C ASP A 265 -19.67 1.78 -6.09
N PHE A 266 -18.48 1.25 -5.80
CA PHE A 266 -17.24 1.87 -6.27
C PHE A 266 -16.51 0.90 -7.19
N ASP A 267 -16.58 1.18 -8.49
CA ASP A 267 -15.90 0.42 -9.53
C ASP A 267 -14.40 0.76 -9.52
N LEU A 268 -13.58 -0.18 -9.06
CA LEU A 268 -12.12 -0.08 -9.07
C LEU A 268 -11.52 -0.14 -10.49
N SER A 269 -12.33 -0.33 -11.53
CA SER A 269 -11.87 -0.30 -12.92
C SER A 269 -11.81 1.10 -13.56
N GLU A 270 -12.31 2.15 -12.89
CA GLU A 270 -12.35 3.52 -13.45
C GLU A 270 -11.33 4.52 -12.86
N SER A 271 -10.41 4.14 -11.98
CA SER A 271 -9.34 5.07 -11.57
C SER A 271 -8.19 5.14 -12.58
N ILE A 272 -8.50 5.65 -13.78
CA ILE A 272 -7.52 6.28 -14.67
C ILE A 272 -7.43 7.76 -14.26
N GLY A 273 -6.30 8.13 -13.66
CA GLY A 273 -5.73 9.48 -13.68
C GLY A 273 -6.59 10.66 -13.22
N VAL A 274 -6.43 11.07 -11.96
CA VAL A 274 -6.26 12.48 -11.55
C VAL A 274 -5.30 12.42 -10.35
N GLY A 275 -4.05 12.87 -10.39
CA GLY A 275 -3.52 13.95 -11.20
C GLY A 275 -3.80 15.30 -10.53
N ILE A 276 -3.42 15.45 -9.26
CA ILE A 276 -2.74 16.66 -8.79
C ILE A 276 -1.45 16.18 -8.12
#